data_AF-A0A8R7U3X8-F1
#
_entry.id   AF-A0A8R7U3X8-F1
#
_cell.length_a   1.000
_cell.length_b   1.000
_cell.length_c   1.000
_cell.angle_alpha   90.00
_cell.angle_beta   90.00
_cell.angle_gamma   90.00
#
_symmetry.space_group_name_H-M   'P 1'
#
loop_
_entity.id
_entity.type
_entity.pdbx_description
1 polymer ?
#
loop_
_entity_poly.entity_id
_entity_poly.type
_entity_poly.pdbx_seq_one_letter_code
_entity_poly.pdbx_strand_id
1 'polypeptide(L)'
;MSDELEALECTGTWDLVPLPHGSVPITCKWVYKVKTKSDGSVERYKARLVVRGFQQSHGRDYDETFAPVAHMTSVRTLIAVAANRSWKISQMDVKNAFLHGDLDEEVYMQPPLGIEVPPGHVCRLRKALYGLKQAPRAWFERFSSVVQAAGFSPSEHDPALFIHTSKHGRTLLLLYVDDMLITGDDVGYIAFVKKKLSEQFKMSDLGPLSYFLGIEIEHTDDGYYISQQKYTQDLISRSGITDSRTAVTPMEIHLQLRPTDGTPLEDPSRYRHIVGSLVYLTVTRPDIAHAIHILSKFVSVPTSVHYGHLLRVLRYLRGTASRRLFYAHSSQLQLHAYSDSTWASDPVDRRSVTGYCIFLGTSLIAWKSKKQTAVSRSSAEAELRALSTTTSEIVWLRWLLADLGVPCPTPTTLLCDNTAAIQIANDPVRH
;
A
#
# COMPACT_ATOMS: atom_id res chain seq x y z
N MET A 1 -2.74 -26.35 -13.06
CA MET A 1 -3.25 -26.95 -11.81
C MET A 1 -2.19 -27.86 -11.23
N SER A 2 -1.63 -28.77 -12.03
CA SER A 2 -0.53 -29.65 -11.64
C SER A 2 0.64 -28.92 -10.98
N ASP A 3 1.16 -27.84 -11.57
CA ASP A 3 2.26 -27.07 -10.97
C ASP A 3 1.96 -26.50 -9.57
N GLU A 4 0.69 -26.14 -9.30
CA GLU A 4 0.28 -25.66 -7.99
C GLU A 4 0.12 -26.84 -7.01
N LEU A 5 -0.46 -27.96 -7.45
CA LEU A 5 -0.56 -29.18 -6.64
C LEU A 5 0.82 -29.72 -6.25
N GLU A 6 1.75 -29.78 -7.20
CA GLU A 6 3.13 -30.18 -6.95
C GLU A 6 3.81 -29.24 -5.95
N ALA A 7 3.58 -27.93 -6.04
CA ALA A 7 4.08 -26.98 -5.05
C ALA A 7 3.48 -27.21 -3.64
N LEU A 8 2.20 -27.58 -3.55
CA LEU A 8 1.51 -27.87 -2.28
C LEU A 8 2.01 -29.18 -1.66
N GLU A 9 2.28 -30.19 -2.49
CA GLU A 9 2.88 -31.47 -2.07
C GLU A 9 4.33 -31.30 -1.61
N CYS A 10 5.18 -30.62 -2.39
CA CYS A 10 6.57 -30.36 -2.02
C CYS A 10 6.72 -29.57 -0.73
N THR A 11 5.75 -28.71 -0.40
CA THR A 11 5.77 -27.91 0.84
C THR A 11 5.14 -28.63 2.03
N GLY A 12 4.59 -29.84 1.83
CA GLY A 12 3.89 -30.58 2.88
C GLY A 12 2.69 -29.80 3.41
N THR A 13 1.91 -29.18 2.52
CA THR A 13 0.86 -28.23 2.91
C THR A 13 -0.20 -28.84 3.82
N TRP A 14 -0.53 -30.12 3.64
CA TRP A 14 -1.52 -30.81 4.44
C TRP A 14 -1.19 -32.30 4.63
N ASP A 15 -1.79 -32.87 5.67
CA ASP A 15 -1.88 -34.31 5.87
C ASP A 15 -3.30 -34.78 5.54
N LEU A 16 -3.44 -35.95 4.90
CA LEU A 16 -4.75 -36.58 4.71
C LEU A 16 -5.11 -37.36 5.98
N VAL A 17 -6.22 -36.99 6.62
CA VAL A 17 -6.69 -37.61 7.86
C VAL A 17 -8.20 -37.89 7.81
N PRO A 18 -8.72 -38.91 8.51
CA PRO A 18 -10.16 -39.06 8.70
C PRO A 18 -10.75 -37.81 9.34
N LEU A 19 -11.93 -37.38 8.89
CA LEU A 19 -12.60 -36.20 9.47
C LEU A 19 -12.88 -36.42 10.96
N PRO A 20 -12.32 -35.60 11.87
CA PRO A 20 -12.59 -35.74 13.29
C PRO A 20 -14.06 -35.45 13.63
N HIS A 21 -14.57 -36.12 14.66
CA HIS A 21 -15.94 -35.94 15.10
C HIS A 21 -16.16 -34.50 15.60
N GLY A 22 -17.21 -33.83 15.10
CA GLY A 22 -17.52 -32.43 15.44
C GLY A 22 -16.77 -31.37 14.62
N SER A 23 -15.83 -31.78 13.76
CA SER A 23 -15.12 -30.87 12.84
C SER A 23 -15.93 -30.60 11.58
N VAL A 24 -15.91 -29.34 11.12
CA VAL A 24 -16.55 -28.92 9.86
C VAL A 24 -15.44 -28.49 8.90
N PRO A 25 -15.16 -29.28 7.84
CA PRO A 25 -14.08 -28.95 6.91
C PRO A 25 -14.47 -27.78 6.01
N ILE A 26 -13.53 -26.85 5.82
CA ILE A 26 -13.71 -25.67 4.98
C ILE A 26 -13.58 -26.05 3.51
N THR A 27 -14.40 -25.46 2.66
CA THR A 27 -14.34 -25.70 1.21
C THR A 27 -13.23 -24.88 0.55
N CYS A 28 -12.71 -25.36 -0.57
CA CYS A 28 -11.72 -24.66 -1.38
C CYS A 28 -12.24 -24.40 -2.80
N LYS A 29 -11.55 -23.55 -3.55
CA LYS A 29 -11.82 -23.32 -4.98
C LYS A 29 -10.53 -23.04 -5.74
N TRP A 30 -10.53 -23.41 -7.01
CA TRP A 30 -9.49 -23.00 -7.95
C TRP A 30 -9.76 -21.60 -8.48
N VAL A 31 -8.74 -20.74 -8.44
CA VAL A 31 -8.75 -19.40 -9.03
C VAL A 31 -7.76 -19.35 -10.18
N TYR A 32 -8.25 -18.99 -11.35
CA TYR A 32 -7.45 -18.93 -12.58
C TYR A 32 -7.15 -17.48 -12.97
N LYS A 33 -5.93 -17.23 -13.41
CA LYS A 33 -5.50 -15.93 -13.92
C LYS A 33 -4.55 -16.10 -15.10
N VAL A 34 -4.90 -15.49 -16.23
CA VAL A 34 -3.98 -15.35 -17.36
C VAL A 34 -3.02 -14.19 -17.04
N LYS A 35 -1.72 -14.47 -17.11
CA LYS A 35 -0.67 -13.44 -17.09
C LYS A 35 -0.30 -13.15 -18.54
N THR A 36 -0.24 -11.88 -18.89
CA THR A 36 0.13 -11.41 -20.22
C THR A 36 1.42 -10.62 -20.16
N LYS A 37 2.22 -10.68 -21.23
CA LYS A 37 3.39 -9.85 -21.43
C LYS A 37 2.98 -8.40 -21.70
N SER A 38 3.97 -7.51 -21.78
CA SER A 38 3.76 -6.09 -22.12
C SER A 38 3.13 -5.88 -23.50
N ASP A 39 3.34 -6.78 -24.44
CA ASP A 39 2.76 -6.78 -25.79
C ASP A 39 1.34 -7.36 -25.87
N GLY A 40 0.77 -7.80 -24.74
CA GLY A 40 -0.57 -8.40 -24.66
C GLY A 40 -0.62 -9.90 -24.97
N SER A 41 0.49 -10.53 -25.38
CA SER A 41 0.55 -11.98 -25.55
C SER A 41 0.49 -12.71 -24.21
N VAL A 42 0.02 -13.96 -24.20
CA VAL A 42 -0.04 -14.76 -22.97
C VAL A 42 1.38 -15.13 -22.52
N GLU A 43 1.73 -14.72 -21.31
CA GLU A 43 2.97 -15.10 -20.64
C GLU A 43 2.82 -16.47 -19.97
N ARG A 44 1.77 -16.65 -19.16
CA ARG A 44 1.50 -17.90 -18.44
C ARG A 44 0.05 -18.00 -17.95
N TYR A 45 -0.44 -19.23 -17.82
CA TYR A 45 -1.69 -19.53 -17.12
C TYR A 45 -1.39 -19.84 -15.65
N LYS A 46 -1.90 -19.04 -14.73
CA LYS A 46 -1.72 -19.24 -13.29
C LYS A 46 -2.99 -19.82 -12.68
N ALA A 47 -2.88 -20.96 -12.01
CA ALA A 47 -3.91 -21.51 -11.14
C ALA A 47 -3.47 -21.36 -9.69
N ARG A 48 -4.41 -21.06 -8.79
CA ARG A 48 -4.17 -21.01 -7.34
C ARG A 48 -5.26 -21.77 -6.63
N LEU A 49 -4.89 -22.57 -5.65
CA LEU A 49 -5.86 -23.15 -4.73
C LEU A 49 -6.15 -22.13 -3.63
N VAL A 50 -7.43 -21.80 -3.45
CA VAL A 50 -7.86 -20.77 -2.50
C VAL A 50 -8.91 -21.34 -1.55
N VAL A 51 -8.65 -21.25 -0.26
CA VAL A 51 -9.58 -21.64 0.80
C VAL A 51 -10.68 -20.60 0.91
N ARG A 52 -11.91 -21.04 1.17
CA ARG A 52 -13.04 -20.13 1.43
C ARG A 52 -13.03 -19.66 2.88
N GLY A 53 -12.07 -18.82 3.26
CA GLY A 53 -11.91 -18.37 4.65
C GLY A 53 -13.08 -17.59 5.25
N PHE A 54 -14.07 -17.17 4.46
CA PHE A 54 -15.33 -16.66 5.01
C PHE A 54 -16.14 -17.73 5.78
N GLN A 55 -15.82 -19.01 5.60
CA GLN A 55 -16.37 -20.13 6.38
C GLN A 55 -15.63 -20.34 7.72
N GLN A 56 -14.51 -19.65 7.96
CA GLN A 56 -13.76 -19.75 9.23
C GLN A 56 -14.44 -18.96 10.35
N SER A 57 -14.49 -19.58 11.52
CA SER A 57 -15.01 -19.05 12.78
C SER A 57 -13.87 -18.65 13.72
N HIS A 58 -13.97 -17.46 14.30
CA HIS A 58 -13.01 -16.96 15.31
C HIS A 58 -13.09 -17.81 16.59
N GLY A 59 -11.95 -18.09 17.23
CA GLY A 59 -11.86 -18.94 18.42
C GLY A 59 -12.00 -20.44 18.12
N ARG A 60 -12.08 -20.81 16.84
CA ARG A 60 -12.12 -22.20 16.37
C ARG A 60 -11.05 -22.44 15.30
N ASP A 61 -11.10 -21.69 14.21
CA ASP A 61 -10.25 -21.90 13.03
C ASP A 61 -9.10 -20.88 12.94
N TYR A 62 -9.16 -19.82 13.75
CA TYR A 62 -8.14 -18.78 13.89
C TYR A 62 -8.45 -17.93 15.13
N ASP A 63 -7.39 -17.37 15.72
CA ASP A 63 -7.49 -16.37 16.79
C ASP A 63 -7.04 -15.00 16.29
N GLU A 64 -5.80 -14.88 15.82
CA GLU A 64 -5.24 -13.61 15.38
C GLU A 64 -4.96 -13.59 13.86
N THR A 65 -5.22 -12.44 13.22
CA THR A 65 -5.15 -12.31 11.74
C THR A 65 -4.27 -11.16 11.26
N PHE A 66 -3.81 -10.32 12.19
CA PHE A 66 -3.06 -9.12 11.85
C PHE A 66 -1.67 -9.47 11.31
N ALA A 67 -1.33 -8.91 10.16
CA ALA A 67 -0.01 -8.98 9.56
C ALA A 67 0.43 -7.57 9.15
N PRO A 68 1.62 -7.12 9.56
CA PRO A 68 2.18 -5.85 9.11
C PRO A 68 2.38 -5.81 7.59
N VAL A 69 2.14 -4.64 7.01
CA VAL A 69 2.37 -4.35 5.60
C VAL A 69 3.04 -2.99 5.50
N ALA A 70 4.12 -2.91 4.73
CA ALA A 70 4.87 -1.66 4.56
C ALA A 70 3.96 -0.51 4.12
N HIS A 71 4.06 0.61 4.84
CA HIS A 71 3.29 1.79 4.50
C HIS A 71 3.85 2.44 3.22
N MET A 72 2.98 2.98 2.37
CA MET A 72 3.43 3.57 1.10
C MET A 72 4.31 4.82 1.30
N THR A 73 4.09 5.55 2.41
CA THR A 73 5.01 6.61 2.83
C THR A 73 6.39 6.04 3.17
N SER A 74 6.48 4.86 3.80
CA SER A 74 7.76 4.20 4.09
C SER A 74 8.49 3.81 2.81
N VAL A 75 7.79 3.26 1.83
CA VAL A 75 8.35 2.96 0.49
C VAL A 75 8.93 4.22 -0.15
N ARG A 76 8.15 5.31 -0.23
CA ARG A 76 8.60 6.58 -0.80
C ARG A 76 9.77 7.19 -0.03
N THR A 77 9.75 7.14 1.30
CA THR A 77 10.82 7.67 2.14
C THR A 77 12.10 6.87 1.97
N LEU A 78 12.02 5.54 1.91
CA LEU A 78 13.16 4.66 1.64
C LEU A 78 13.78 4.95 0.27
N ILE A 79 12.96 5.14 -0.78
CA ILE A 79 13.46 5.52 -2.11
C ILE A 79 14.12 6.91 -2.07
N ALA A 80 13.53 7.88 -1.37
CA ALA A 80 14.11 9.22 -1.24
C ALA A 80 15.46 9.22 -0.51
N VAL A 81 15.59 8.43 0.57
CA VAL A 81 16.86 8.25 1.29
C VAL A 81 17.89 7.53 0.43
N ALA A 82 17.48 6.46 -0.27
CA ALA A 82 18.37 5.73 -1.17
C ALA A 82 18.84 6.61 -2.34
N ALA A 83 17.96 7.46 -2.89
CA ALA A 83 18.32 8.45 -3.91
C ALA A 83 19.43 9.37 -3.42
N ASN A 84 19.23 10.01 -2.26
CA ASN A 84 20.21 10.95 -1.70
C ASN A 84 21.56 10.30 -1.39
N ARG A 85 21.54 9.07 -0.88
CA ARG A 85 22.76 8.33 -0.51
C ARG A 85 23.37 7.55 -1.66
N SER A 86 22.81 7.66 -2.87
CA SER A 86 23.21 6.87 -4.04
C SER A 86 23.23 5.36 -3.77
N TRP A 87 22.32 4.88 -2.92
CA TRP A 87 22.17 3.47 -2.61
C TRP A 87 21.39 2.77 -3.72
N LYS A 88 21.89 1.61 -4.14
CA LYS A 88 21.16 0.75 -5.07
C LYS A 88 20.01 0.07 -4.33
N ILE A 89 18.83 0.05 -4.95
CA ILE A 89 17.68 -0.68 -4.44
C ILE A 89 17.52 -1.96 -5.27
N SER A 90 17.61 -3.10 -4.60
CA SER A 90 17.33 -4.41 -5.18
C SER A 90 15.90 -4.83 -4.85
N GLN A 91 15.23 -5.46 -5.80
CA GLN A 91 13.92 -6.05 -5.61
C GLN A 91 14.01 -7.57 -5.60
N MET A 92 13.33 -8.19 -4.64
CA MET A 92 13.13 -9.65 -4.61
C MET A 92 11.65 -9.98 -4.46
N ASP A 93 11.25 -11.14 -4.95
CA ASP A 93 9.89 -11.67 -4.85
C ASP A 93 9.92 -13.10 -4.30
N VAL A 94 9.04 -13.39 -3.35
CA VAL A 94 8.85 -14.75 -2.81
C VAL A 94 7.74 -15.44 -3.60
N LYS A 95 8.06 -16.59 -4.21
CA LYS A 95 7.03 -17.41 -4.84
C LYS A 95 6.20 -18.10 -3.76
N ASN A 96 4.88 -17.95 -3.86
CA ASN A 96 3.92 -18.64 -2.99
C ASN A 96 4.14 -18.37 -1.50
N ALA A 97 4.33 -17.11 -1.12
CA ALA A 97 4.71 -16.71 0.23
C ALA A 97 3.85 -17.34 1.34
N PHE A 98 2.52 -17.37 1.20
CA PHE A 98 1.65 -17.97 2.23
C PHE A 98 1.91 -19.47 2.46
N LEU A 99 2.36 -20.23 1.46
CA LEU A 99 2.68 -21.66 1.62
C LEU A 99 3.92 -21.89 2.51
N HIS A 100 4.72 -20.86 2.75
CA HIS A 100 5.86 -20.95 3.64
C HIS A 100 5.49 -20.72 5.12
N GLY A 101 4.33 -20.11 5.39
CA GLY A 101 3.83 -19.91 6.76
C GLY A 101 3.32 -21.20 7.39
N ASP A 102 3.77 -21.49 8.60
CA ASP A 102 3.27 -22.60 9.42
C ASP A 102 1.92 -22.20 10.04
N LEU A 103 0.98 -23.16 10.11
CA LEU A 103 -0.27 -22.97 10.84
C LEU A 103 -0.18 -23.63 12.21
N ASP A 104 -0.39 -22.83 13.25
CA ASP A 104 -0.50 -23.33 14.62
C ASP A 104 -1.90 -23.87 14.90
N GLU A 105 -2.95 -23.32 14.26
CA GLU A 105 -4.32 -23.76 14.46
C GLU A 105 -4.67 -25.03 13.66
N GLU A 106 -5.58 -25.85 14.20
CA GLU A 106 -6.10 -27.01 13.49
C GLU A 106 -7.19 -26.62 12.50
N VAL A 107 -6.80 -26.46 11.24
CA VAL A 107 -7.73 -26.15 10.14
C VAL A 107 -7.91 -27.38 9.24
N TYR A 108 -9.16 -27.79 9.06
CA TYR A 108 -9.53 -28.87 8.13
C TYR A 108 -10.11 -28.29 6.84
N MET A 109 -9.66 -28.80 5.70
CA MET A 109 -10.11 -28.40 4.38
C MET A 109 -10.62 -29.62 3.61
N GLN A 110 -11.70 -29.43 2.85
CA GLN A 110 -12.13 -30.42 1.88
C GLN A 110 -11.06 -30.62 0.79
N PRO A 111 -10.79 -31.87 0.40
CA PRO A 111 -9.81 -32.15 -0.65
C PRO A 111 -10.15 -31.42 -1.95
N PRO A 112 -9.18 -30.76 -2.58
CA PRO A 112 -9.43 -30.01 -3.80
C PRO A 112 -9.74 -30.96 -4.97
N LEU A 113 -10.49 -30.46 -5.94
CA LEU A 113 -10.70 -31.16 -7.21
C LEU A 113 -9.34 -31.48 -7.85
N GLY A 114 -9.13 -32.77 -8.17
CA GLY A 114 -7.88 -33.27 -8.77
C GLY A 114 -7.01 -34.13 -7.85
N ILE A 115 -7.38 -34.29 -6.57
CA ILE A 115 -6.70 -35.22 -5.65
C ILE A 115 -7.63 -36.38 -5.32
N GLU A 116 -7.16 -37.61 -5.53
CA GLU A 116 -7.85 -38.82 -5.06
C GLU A 116 -7.60 -39.01 -3.57
N VAL A 117 -8.69 -39.15 -2.82
CA VAL A 117 -8.66 -39.26 -1.35
C VAL A 117 -9.57 -40.40 -0.90
N PRO A 118 -9.21 -41.15 0.15
CA PRO A 118 -10.09 -42.18 0.68
C PRO A 118 -11.42 -41.57 1.20
N PRO A 119 -12.54 -42.31 1.13
CA PRO A 119 -13.81 -41.85 1.67
C PRO A 119 -13.70 -41.40 3.13
N GLY A 120 -14.31 -40.26 3.46
CA GLY A 120 -14.30 -39.71 4.82
C GLY A 120 -13.00 -39.01 5.24
N HIS A 121 -11.99 -38.91 4.37
CA HIS A 121 -10.77 -38.17 4.66
C HIS A 121 -10.85 -36.70 4.23
N VAL A 122 -10.12 -35.86 4.95
CA VAL A 122 -9.98 -34.42 4.72
C VAL A 122 -8.52 -34.01 4.82
N CYS A 123 -8.20 -32.84 4.28
CA CYS A 123 -6.87 -32.24 4.40
C CYS A 123 -6.77 -31.50 5.73
N ARG A 124 -5.93 -31.97 6.66
CA ARG A 124 -5.49 -31.17 7.82
C ARG A 124 -4.36 -30.26 7.37
N LEU A 125 -4.59 -28.95 7.36
CA LEU A 125 -3.59 -27.99 6.93
C LEU A 125 -2.44 -27.89 7.94
N ARG A 126 -1.21 -27.90 7.42
CA ARG A 126 0.06 -27.63 8.14
C ARG A 126 0.64 -26.28 7.75
N LYS A 127 0.43 -25.89 6.49
CA LYS A 127 0.87 -24.60 5.95
C LYS A 127 -0.32 -23.71 5.64
N ALA A 128 -0.09 -22.41 5.73
CA ALA A 128 -1.08 -21.42 5.37
C ALA A 128 -1.39 -21.45 3.87
N LEU A 129 -2.66 -21.23 3.53
CA LEU A 129 -3.14 -21.17 2.16
C LEU A 129 -3.79 -19.83 1.86
N TYR A 130 -3.77 -19.45 0.57
CA TYR A 130 -4.51 -18.29 0.10
C TYR A 130 -5.98 -18.39 0.52
N GLY A 131 -6.51 -17.29 1.05
CA GLY A 131 -7.90 -17.19 1.47
C GLY A 131 -8.15 -17.57 2.93
N LEU A 132 -7.19 -18.18 3.63
CA LEU A 132 -7.25 -18.26 5.10
C LEU A 132 -7.08 -16.87 5.70
N LYS A 133 -7.79 -16.61 6.81
CA LYS A 133 -7.76 -15.32 7.51
C LYS A 133 -6.41 -15.04 8.17
N GLN A 134 -5.74 -16.07 8.71
CA GLN A 134 -4.44 -15.95 9.38
C GLN A 134 -3.23 -16.13 8.44
N ALA A 135 -3.43 -16.48 7.17
CA ALA A 135 -2.32 -16.76 6.25
C ALA A 135 -1.28 -15.64 6.11
N PRO A 136 -1.67 -14.35 6.01
CA PRO A 136 -0.70 -13.26 5.96
C PRO A 136 0.16 -13.17 7.22
N ARG A 137 -0.42 -13.47 8.39
CA ARG A 137 0.28 -13.44 9.68
C ARG A 137 1.31 -14.57 9.77
N ALA A 138 0.88 -15.80 9.52
CA ALA A 138 1.75 -16.98 9.53
C ALA A 138 2.95 -16.81 8.60
N TRP A 139 2.72 -16.23 7.42
CA TRP A 139 3.81 -15.86 6.51
C TRP A 139 4.74 -14.80 7.12
N PHE A 140 4.19 -13.71 7.64
CA PHE A 140 4.98 -12.64 8.21
C PHE A 140 5.84 -13.11 9.40
N GLU A 141 5.29 -13.93 10.30
CA GLU A 141 6.02 -14.50 11.44
C GLU A 141 7.16 -15.40 10.98
N ARG A 142 6.89 -16.29 10.02
CA ARG A 142 7.93 -17.14 9.43
C ARG A 142 9.03 -16.30 8.78
N PHE A 143 8.66 -15.31 7.98
CA PHE A 143 9.62 -14.43 7.32
C PHE A 143 10.46 -13.64 8.32
N SER A 144 9.79 -13.03 9.31
CA SER A 144 10.40 -12.23 10.37
C SER A 144 11.40 -13.05 11.17
N SER A 145 11.07 -14.29 11.54
CA SER A 145 12.01 -15.18 12.26
C SER A 145 13.27 -15.48 11.45
N VAL A 146 13.16 -15.70 10.14
CA VAL A 146 14.31 -15.96 9.25
C VAL A 146 15.20 -14.72 9.12
N VAL A 147 14.60 -13.55 8.94
CA VAL A 147 15.33 -12.28 8.77
C VAL A 147 15.97 -11.83 10.09
N GLN A 148 15.32 -12.05 11.23
CA GLN A 148 15.91 -11.82 12.55
C GLN A 148 17.06 -12.78 12.83
N ALA A 149 16.93 -14.06 12.49
CA ALA A 149 18.02 -15.03 12.59
C ALA A 149 19.22 -14.68 11.69
N ALA A 150 18.98 -13.92 10.62
CA ALA A 150 20.05 -13.39 9.77
C ALA A 150 20.76 -12.17 10.39
N GLY A 151 20.20 -11.54 11.44
CA GLY A 151 20.81 -10.42 12.18
C GLY A 151 20.03 -9.11 12.11
N PHE A 152 18.86 -9.07 11.45
CA PHE A 152 18.04 -7.85 11.42
C PHE A 152 17.21 -7.68 12.69
N SER A 153 16.84 -6.43 12.97
CA SER A 153 15.81 -6.09 13.93
C SER A 153 14.63 -5.40 13.22
N PRO A 154 13.38 -5.73 13.55
CA PRO A 154 12.24 -4.99 13.02
C PRO A 154 12.23 -3.56 13.55
N SER A 155 11.77 -2.61 12.74
CA SER A 155 11.52 -1.23 13.17
C SER A 155 10.32 -1.18 14.13
N GLU A 156 10.44 -0.36 15.17
CA GLU A 156 9.32 -0.07 16.09
C GLU A 156 8.25 0.83 15.46
N HIS A 157 8.57 1.46 14.33
CA HIS A 157 7.78 2.50 13.69
C HIS A 157 7.12 2.04 12.37
N ASP A 158 7.69 1.04 11.70
CA ASP A 158 7.07 0.26 10.63
C ASP A 158 7.52 -1.21 10.75
N PRO A 159 6.71 -2.12 11.32
CA PRO A 159 7.13 -3.49 11.58
C PRO A 159 7.48 -4.30 10.31
N ALA A 160 7.11 -3.81 9.13
CA ALA A 160 7.50 -4.43 7.86
C ALA A 160 8.87 -3.97 7.34
N LEU A 161 9.50 -3.00 8.02
CA LEU A 161 10.88 -2.56 7.80
C LEU A 161 11.81 -3.29 8.78
N PHE A 162 12.84 -3.93 8.24
CA PHE A 162 13.89 -4.61 8.97
C PHE A 162 15.21 -3.89 8.76
N ILE A 163 15.95 -3.70 9.86
CA ILE A 163 17.19 -2.92 9.88
C ILE A 163 18.31 -3.80 10.40
N HIS A 164 19.41 -3.82 9.67
CA HIS A 164 20.68 -4.37 10.14
C HIS A 164 21.73 -3.26 10.10
N THR A 165 22.50 -3.13 11.17
CA THR A 165 23.64 -2.19 11.24
C THR A 165 24.88 -2.95 11.68
N SER A 166 25.97 -2.78 10.93
CA SER A 166 27.27 -3.36 11.19
C SER A 166 28.35 -2.28 11.14
N LYS A 167 29.60 -2.67 11.43
CA LYS A 167 30.77 -1.81 11.22
C LYS A 167 31.00 -1.44 9.74
N HIS A 168 30.40 -2.18 8.80
CA HIS A 168 30.54 -1.97 7.37
C HIS A 168 29.43 -1.08 6.78
N GLY A 169 28.33 -0.89 7.51
CA GLY A 169 27.22 -0.06 7.05
C GLY A 169 25.87 -0.49 7.61
N ARG A 170 24.81 -0.01 6.97
CA ARG A 170 23.41 -0.32 7.22
C ARG A 170 22.83 -1.07 6.03
N THR A 171 22.01 -2.07 6.32
CA THR A 171 21.15 -2.74 5.35
C THR A 171 19.71 -2.62 5.80
N LEU A 172 18.86 -2.23 4.86
CA LEU A 172 17.43 -2.06 5.03
C LEU A 172 16.71 -3.09 4.17
N LEU A 173 15.73 -3.76 4.75
CA LEU A 173 14.84 -4.68 4.04
C LEU A 173 13.41 -4.26 4.35
N LEU A 174 12.63 -3.93 3.33
CA LEU A 174 11.21 -3.61 3.45
C LEU A 174 10.39 -4.71 2.79
N LEU A 175 9.45 -5.29 3.54
CA LEU A 175 8.55 -6.35 3.08
C LEU A 175 7.16 -5.79 2.76
N TYR A 176 6.64 -6.10 1.59
CA TYR A 176 5.22 -5.94 1.26
C TYR A 176 4.67 -7.28 0.78
N VAL A 177 4.17 -8.07 1.73
CA VAL A 177 3.61 -9.41 1.46
C VAL A 177 4.63 -10.31 0.72
N ASP A 178 4.55 -10.41 -0.61
CA ASP A 178 5.43 -11.24 -1.45
C ASP A 178 6.63 -10.45 -2.00
N ASP A 179 6.50 -9.12 -2.12
CA ASP A 179 7.48 -8.22 -2.73
C ASP A 179 8.42 -7.62 -1.67
N MET A 180 9.70 -7.50 -2.00
CA MET A 180 10.75 -7.04 -1.07
C MET A 180 11.64 -5.99 -1.71
N LEU A 181 11.97 -4.95 -0.95
CA LEU A 181 13.02 -3.99 -1.29
C LEU A 181 14.20 -4.17 -0.35
N ILE A 182 15.41 -4.29 -0.89
CA ILE A 182 16.65 -4.39 -0.12
C ILE A 182 17.61 -3.30 -0.59
N THR A 183 18.09 -2.48 0.33
CA THR A 183 19.02 -1.38 0.03
C THR A 183 19.95 -1.10 1.21
N GLY A 184 20.97 -0.26 1.01
CA GLY A 184 21.98 0.05 2.01
C GLY A 184 23.36 0.30 1.40
N ASP A 185 24.34 0.57 2.26
CA ASP A 185 25.76 0.75 1.93
C ASP A 185 26.62 -0.50 2.21
N ASP A 186 26.12 -1.47 3.00
CA ASP A 186 26.78 -2.76 3.20
C ASP A 186 26.43 -3.75 2.07
N VAL A 187 27.08 -3.60 0.91
CA VAL A 187 26.85 -4.44 -0.29
C VAL A 187 27.13 -5.92 -0.02
N GLY A 188 28.12 -6.22 0.81
CA GLY A 188 28.47 -7.60 1.19
C GLY A 188 27.34 -8.25 1.98
N TYR A 189 26.78 -7.54 2.95
CA TYR A 189 25.65 -8.03 3.73
C TYR A 189 24.37 -8.14 2.90
N ILE A 190 24.11 -7.21 1.97
CA ILE A 190 23.00 -7.34 1.01
C ILE A 190 23.11 -8.66 0.24
N ALA A 191 24.28 -8.98 -0.31
CA ALA A 191 24.49 -10.24 -1.04
C ALA A 191 24.30 -11.48 -0.14
N PHE A 192 24.80 -11.43 1.10
CA PHE A 192 24.59 -12.50 2.10
C PHE A 192 23.10 -12.73 2.38
N VAL A 193 22.33 -11.67 2.63
CA VAL A 193 20.91 -11.76 2.98
C VAL A 193 20.09 -12.28 1.79
N LYS A 194 20.37 -11.79 0.58
CA LYS A 194 19.74 -12.31 -0.65
C LYS A 194 19.93 -13.83 -0.75
N LYS A 195 21.17 -14.31 -0.56
CA LYS A 195 21.48 -15.74 -0.57
C LYS A 195 20.74 -16.49 0.54
N LYS A 196 20.76 -15.96 1.77
CA LYS A 196 20.11 -16.59 2.92
C LYS A 196 18.60 -16.75 2.72
N LEU A 197 17.95 -15.73 2.15
CA LEU A 197 16.54 -15.78 1.78
C LEU A 197 16.27 -16.83 0.70
N SER A 198 17.12 -16.91 -0.33
CA SER A 198 17.03 -17.93 -1.38
C SER A 198 17.25 -19.37 -0.88
N GLU A 199 17.99 -19.56 0.22
CA GLU A 199 18.14 -20.86 0.87
C GLU A 199 16.89 -21.27 1.65
N GLN A 200 16.15 -20.31 2.21
CA GLN A 200 14.99 -20.56 3.07
C GLN A 200 13.66 -20.55 2.30
N PHE A 201 13.57 -19.76 1.24
CA PHE A 201 12.35 -19.52 0.47
C PHE A 201 12.61 -19.62 -1.02
N LYS A 202 11.56 -19.90 -1.79
CA LYS A 202 11.64 -19.93 -3.25
C LYS A 202 11.64 -18.50 -3.81
N MET A 203 12.81 -17.86 -3.78
CA MET A 203 13.02 -16.48 -4.18
C MET A 203 13.18 -16.29 -5.70
N SER A 204 12.78 -15.12 -6.19
CA SER A 204 13.18 -14.55 -7.48
C SER A 204 13.92 -13.25 -7.22
N ASP A 205 15.16 -13.11 -7.72
CA ASP A 205 15.85 -11.81 -7.76
C ASP A 205 15.39 -11.08 -9.02
N LEU A 206 14.71 -9.95 -8.84
CA LEU A 206 14.21 -9.11 -9.93
C LEU A 206 15.23 -8.03 -10.33
N GLY A 207 16.38 -7.99 -9.66
CA GLY A 207 17.46 -7.05 -9.94
C GLY A 207 17.16 -5.64 -9.42
N PRO A 208 17.60 -4.60 -10.13
CA PRO A 208 17.32 -3.20 -9.76
C PRO A 208 15.83 -2.91 -9.71
N LEU A 209 15.43 -2.06 -8.76
CA LEU A 209 14.06 -1.60 -8.62
C LEU A 209 13.56 -0.90 -9.90
N SER A 210 12.61 -1.54 -10.57
CA SER A 210 11.97 -1.01 -11.79
C SER A 210 10.44 -0.99 -11.70
N TYR A 211 9.84 -1.89 -10.91
CA TYR A 211 8.40 -1.96 -10.74
C TYR A 211 8.03 -2.53 -9.36
N PHE A 212 7.35 -1.78 -8.52
CA PHE A 212 6.97 -2.22 -7.18
C PHE A 212 5.53 -1.86 -6.87
N LEU A 213 4.72 -2.86 -6.54
CA LEU A 213 3.31 -2.67 -6.18
C LEU A 213 2.54 -1.81 -7.15
N GLY A 214 2.68 -2.04 -8.46
CA GLY A 214 1.98 -1.28 -9.49
C GLY A 214 2.54 0.10 -9.81
N ILE A 215 3.66 0.47 -9.19
CA ILE A 215 4.39 1.72 -9.38
C ILE A 215 5.62 1.43 -10.26
N GLU A 216 5.80 2.25 -11.29
CA GLU A 216 6.94 2.23 -12.20
C GLU A 216 8.05 3.12 -11.61
N ILE A 217 9.24 2.56 -11.49
CA ILE A 217 10.42 3.24 -10.96
C ILE A 217 11.48 3.28 -12.06
N GLU A 218 11.94 4.48 -12.38
CA GLU A 218 13.05 4.71 -13.31
C GLU A 218 14.21 5.34 -12.53
N HIS A 219 15.38 4.72 -12.63
CA HIS A 219 16.60 5.21 -11.99
C HIS A 219 17.50 5.88 -13.02
N THR A 220 17.93 7.10 -12.73
CA THR A 220 18.91 7.87 -13.50
C THR A 220 20.06 8.30 -12.58
N ASP A 221 21.14 8.81 -13.14
CA ASP A 221 22.24 9.36 -12.34
C ASP A 221 21.78 10.54 -11.47
N ASP A 222 20.72 11.25 -11.90
CA ASP A 222 20.10 12.37 -11.17
C ASP A 222 19.18 11.93 -10.01
N GLY A 223 18.74 10.67 -9.96
CA GLY A 223 17.89 10.13 -8.89
C GLY A 223 16.83 9.14 -9.35
N TYR A 224 15.69 9.11 -8.67
CA TYR A 224 14.59 8.18 -8.96
C TYR A 224 13.33 8.91 -9.41
N TYR A 225 12.73 8.44 -10.50
CA TYR A 225 11.39 8.80 -10.92
C TYR A 225 10.38 7.75 -10.48
N ILE A 226 9.25 8.19 -9.94
CA ILE A 226 8.16 7.34 -9.47
C ILE A 226 6.89 7.70 -10.25
N SER A 227 6.29 6.73 -10.92
CA SER A 227 5.11 6.96 -11.76
C SER A 227 4.14 5.78 -11.79
N GLN A 228 2.92 6.04 -12.25
CA GLN A 228 1.90 5.01 -12.52
C GLN A 228 1.29 5.28 -13.90
N GLN A 229 2.14 5.54 -14.90
CA GLN A 229 1.74 5.92 -16.24
C GLN A 229 0.94 4.81 -16.91
N LYS A 230 1.45 3.57 -16.90
CA LYS A 230 0.74 2.43 -17.49
C LYS A 230 -0.60 2.19 -16.80
N TYR A 231 -0.62 2.23 -15.46
CA TYR A 231 -1.86 2.09 -14.69
C TYR A 231 -2.87 3.18 -15.06
N THR A 232 -2.42 4.43 -15.21
CA THR A 232 -3.27 5.56 -15.60
C THR A 232 -3.85 5.35 -17.00
N GLN A 233 -3.03 4.92 -17.97
CA GLN A 233 -3.49 4.63 -19.33
C GLN A 233 -4.51 3.49 -19.36
N ASP A 234 -4.24 2.40 -18.64
CA ASP A 234 -5.16 1.26 -18.54
C ASP A 234 -6.45 1.63 -17.80
N LEU A 235 -6.41 2.56 -16.83
CA LEU A 235 -7.60 3.06 -16.15
C LEU A 235 -8.45 3.90 -17.10
N ILE A 236 -7.83 4.77 -17.90
CA ILE A 236 -8.54 5.58 -18.89
C ILE A 236 -9.19 4.69 -19.95
N SER A 237 -8.49 3.68 -20.46
CA SER A 237 -9.06 2.76 -21.46
C SER A 237 -10.26 1.98 -20.90
N ARG A 238 -10.16 1.48 -19.66
CA ARG A 238 -11.26 0.77 -18.97
C ARG A 238 -12.39 1.67 -18.50
N SER A 239 -12.14 2.97 -18.33
CA SER A 239 -13.17 3.92 -17.91
C SER A 239 -14.27 4.12 -18.94
N GLY A 240 -14.04 3.73 -20.20
CA GLY A 240 -14.98 3.82 -21.32
C GLY A 240 -15.35 5.25 -21.72
N ILE A 241 -14.45 6.21 -21.52
CA ILE A 241 -14.57 7.55 -22.12
C ILE A 241 -14.22 7.45 -23.61
N THR A 242 -15.18 7.78 -24.46
CA THR A 242 -15.05 7.73 -25.93
C THR A 242 -14.48 9.00 -26.54
N ASP A 243 -14.59 10.14 -25.84
CA ASP A 243 -14.01 11.39 -26.31
C ASP A 243 -12.49 11.47 -26.05
N SER A 244 -11.79 12.31 -26.82
CA SER A 244 -10.36 12.60 -26.68
C SER A 244 -10.07 13.87 -25.87
N ARG A 245 -11.08 14.45 -25.19
CA ARG A 245 -10.93 15.74 -24.49
C ARG A 245 -9.99 15.62 -23.30
N THR A 246 -9.27 16.69 -23.02
CA THR A 246 -8.44 16.83 -21.82
C THR A 246 -8.99 17.94 -20.93
N ALA A 247 -8.58 17.93 -19.66
CA ALA A 247 -8.87 19.01 -18.72
C ALA A 247 -7.54 19.50 -18.11
N VAL A 248 -7.46 20.80 -17.81
CA VAL A 248 -6.24 21.42 -17.25
C VAL A 248 -6.17 21.31 -15.72
N THR A 249 -7.31 21.11 -15.05
CA THR A 249 -7.40 20.86 -13.61
C THR A 249 -8.27 19.63 -13.32
N PRO A 250 -7.97 18.87 -12.24
CA PRO A 250 -8.74 17.69 -11.88
C PRO A 250 -10.13 18.05 -11.36
N MET A 251 -10.28 19.24 -10.76
CA MET A 251 -11.52 19.75 -10.19
C MET A 251 -11.57 21.27 -10.35
N GLU A 252 -12.77 21.83 -10.30
CA GLU A 252 -12.99 23.27 -10.26
C GLU A 252 -12.71 23.81 -8.85
N ILE A 253 -12.20 25.04 -8.78
CA ILE A 253 -11.92 25.70 -7.50
C ILE A 253 -13.26 26.00 -6.82
N HIS A 254 -13.35 25.79 -5.51
CA HIS A 254 -14.56 26.00 -4.70
C HIS A 254 -15.78 25.14 -5.08
N LEU A 255 -15.57 24.02 -5.79
CA LEU A 255 -16.65 23.08 -6.11
C LEU A 255 -17.30 22.53 -4.83
N GLN A 256 -18.61 22.72 -4.70
CA GLN A 256 -19.41 22.10 -3.65
C GLN A 256 -20.37 21.08 -4.27
N LEU A 257 -20.24 19.82 -3.84
CA LEU A 257 -21.11 18.73 -4.25
C LEU A 257 -21.97 18.28 -3.07
N ARG A 258 -23.26 18.06 -3.34
CA ARG A 258 -24.26 17.57 -2.40
C ARG A 258 -24.78 16.21 -2.86
N PRO A 259 -25.20 15.33 -1.93
CA PRO A 259 -25.76 14.02 -2.28
C PRO A 259 -26.95 14.09 -3.25
N THR A 260 -27.71 15.19 -3.23
CA THR A 260 -28.91 15.42 -4.04
C THR A 260 -28.64 16.11 -5.38
N ASP A 261 -27.37 16.40 -5.73
CA ASP A 261 -27.06 17.08 -6.98
C ASP A 261 -27.21 16.10 -8.16
N GLY A 262 -28.17 16.36 -9.04
CA GLY A 262 -28.44 15.52 -10.21
C GLY A 262 -29.24 14.26 -9.89
N THR A 263 -29.27 13.32 -10.85
CA THR A 263 -30.07 12.09 -10.75
C THR A 263 -29.21 10.94 -10.28
N PRO A 264 -29.62 10.13 -9.28
CA PRO A 264 -28.91 8.91 -8.88
C PRO A 264 -28.65 7.99 -10.07
N LEU A 265 -27.45 7.39 -10.12
CA LEU A 265 -27.12 6.41 -11.15
C LEU A 265 -27.86 5.10 -10.85
N GLU A 266 -28.47 4.51 -11.88
CA GLU A 266 -29.13 3.19 -11.79
C GLU A 266 -28.14 2.10 -11.37
N ASP A 267 -26.94 2.08 -11.97
CA ASP A 267 -25.84 1.20 -11.58
C ASP A 267 -24.63 2.00 -11.04
N PRO A 268 -24.37 1.99 -9.72
CA PRO A 268 -23.22 2.67 -9.13
C PRO A 268 -21.91 1.89 -9.30
N SER A 269 -21.94 0.65 -9.81
CA SER A 269 -20.77 -0.25 -9.84
C SER A 269 -19.60 0.35 -10.62
N ARG A 270 -19.87 0.96 -11.77
CA ARG A 270 -18.85 1.63 -12.59
C ARG A 270 -18.21 2.82 -11.88
N TYR A 271 -19.02 3.66 -11.22
CA TYR A 271 -18.53 4.78 -10.42
C TYR A 271 -17.61 4.29 -9.29
N ARG A 272 -18.08 3.29 -8.52
CA ARG A 272 -17.32 2.68 -7.42
C ARG A 272 -15.99 2.09 -7.88
N HIS A 273 -16.00 1.38 -9.01
CA HIS A 273 -14.80 0.75 -9.57
C HIS A 273 -13.75 1.79 -9.99
N ILE A 274 -14.17 2.83 -10.70
CA ILE A 274 -13.26 3.90 -11.16
C ILE A 274 -12.75 4.71 -9.97
N VAL A 275 -13.61 5.11 -9.03
CA VAL A 275 -13.19 5.85 -7.83
C VAL A 275 -12.21 5.03 -6.99
N GLY A 276 -12.47 3.74 -6.78
CA GLY A 276 -11.54 2.85 -6.07
C GLY A 276 -10.18 2.76 -6.75
N SER A 277 -10.16 2.69 -8.09
CA SER A 277 -8.92 2.69 -8.87
C SER A 277 -8.17 4.02 -8.74
N LEU A 278 -8.89 5.14 -8.73
CA LEU A 278 -8.32 6.47 -8.56
C LEU A 278 -7.77 6.71 -7.14
N VAL A 279 -8.41 6.15 -6.10
CA VAL A 279 -7.89 6.17 -4.73
C VAL A 279 -6.50 5.56 -4.70
N TYR A 280 -6.29 4.43 -5.36
CA TYR A 280 -4.98 3.82 -5.45
C TYR A 280 -4.00 4.65 -6.31
N LEU A 281 -4.45 5.28 -7.41
CA LEU A 281 -3.60 6.18 -8.19
C LEU A 281 -3.09 7.40 -7.40
N THR A 282 -3.80 7.81 -6.33
CA THR A 282 -3.32 8.89 -5.44
C THR A 282 -1.99 8.57 -4.76
N VAL A 283 -1.50 7.32 -4.81
CA VAL A 283 -0.17 6.90 -4.32
C VAL A 283 0.98 7.57 -5.06
N THR A 284 0.81 7.95 -6.32
CA THR A 284 1.82 8.71 -7.10
C THR A 284 1.28 10.03 -7.66
N ARG A 285 -0.03 10.28 -7.52
CA ARG A 285 -0.72 11.47 -8.02
C ARG A 285 -1.30 12.31 -6.87
N PRO A 286 -0.47 13.06 -6.13
CA PRO A 286 -0.95 13.97 -5.08
C PRO A 286 -1.89 15.04 -5.62
N ASP A 287 -1.70 15.46 -6.87
CA ASP A 287 -2.48 16.49 -7.55
C ASP A 287 -3.97 16.15 -7.72
N ILE A 288 -4.35 14.87 -7.70
CA ILE A 288 -5.76 14.46 -7.73
C ILE A 288 -6.33 14.12 -6.35
N ALA A 289 -5.50 14.08 -5.29
CA ALA A 289 -5.90 13.53 -3.99
C ALA A 289 -7.14 14.22 -3.39
N HIS A 290 -7.22 15.54 -3.51
CA HIS A 290 -8.39 16.30 -3.05
C HIS A 290 -9.65 15.98 -3.88
N ALA A 291 -9.53 15.97 -5.21
CA ALA A 291 -10.65 15.67 -6.10
C ALA A 291 -11.23 14.27 -5.84
N ILE A 292 -10.35 13.28 -5.65
CA ILE A 292 -10.76 11.92 -5.32
C ILE A 292 -11.38 11.85 -3.93
N HIS A 293 -10.81 12.53 -2.93
CA HIS A 293 -11.41 12.61 -1.60
C HIS A 293 -12.87 13.08 -1.63
N ILE A 294 -13.16 14.15 -2.38
CA ILE A 294 -14.53 14.67 -2.53
C ILE A 294 -15.45 13.67 -3.21
N LEU A 295 -15.02 13.07 -4.33
CA LEU A 295 -15.81 12.10 -5.08
C LEU A 295 -16.05 10.80 -4.29
N SER A 296 -15.09 10.36 -3.49
CA SER A 296 -15.22 9.16 -2.65
C SER A 296 -16.36 9.25 -1.63
N LYS A 297 -16.85 10.45 -1.28
CA LYS A 297 -18.01 10.63 -0.39
C LYS A 297 -19.31 10.09 -0.97
N PHE A 298 -19.41 9.98 -2.30
CA PHE A 298 -20.64 9.64 -3.01
C PHE A 298 -20.65 8.20 -3.54
N VAL A 299 -19.70 7.36 -3.16
CA VAL A 299 -19.60 5.96 -3.67
C VAL A 299 -20.83 5.11 -3.37
N SER A 300 -21.56 5.40 -2.30
CA SER A 300 -22.77 4.65 -1.92
C SER A 300 -23.91 4.91 -2.90
N VAL A 301 -24.22 6.19 -3.16
CA VAL A 301 -25.31 6.63 -4.06
C VAL A 301 -24.80 7.78 -4.95
N PRO A 302 -23.99 7.48 -5.99
CA PRO A 302 -23.49 8.49 -6.91
C PRO A 302 -24.61 8.98 -7.85
N THR A 303 -24.45 10.19 -8.38
CA THR A 303 -25.41 10.82 -9.29
C THR A 303 -24.75 11.16 -10.64
N SER A 304 -25.56 11.59 -11.60
CA SER A 304 -25.09 12.08 -12.91
C SER A 304 -24.09 13.23 -12.79
N VAL A 305 -24.29 14.15 -11.83
CA VAL A 305 -23.36 15.27 -11.56
C VAL A 305 -22.03 14.74 -10.99
N HIS A 306 -22.08 13.84 -10.00
CA HIS A 306 -20.88 13.21 -9.46
C HIS A 306 -20.09 12.47 -10.54
N TYR A 307 -20.78 11.76 -11.43
CA TYR A 307 -20.14 11.07 -12.56
C TYR A 307 -19.52 12.07 -13.54
N GLY A 308 -20.18 13.19 -13.84
CA GLY A 308 -19.62 14.26 -14.66
C GLY A 308 -18.27 14.77 -14.15
N HIS A 309 -18.15 15.00 -12.84
CA HIS A 309 -16.88 15.40 -12.22
C HIS A 309 -15.83 14.28 -12.21
N LEU A 310 -16.25 13.02 -12.05
CA LEU A 310 -15.37 11.87 -12.21
C LEU A 310 -14.77 11.81 -13.64
N LEU A 311 -15.60 12.06 -14.66
CA LEU A 311 -15.13 12.15 -16.05
C LEU A 311 -14.15 13.31 -16.26
N ARG A 312 -14.34 14.45 -15.58
CA ARG A 312 -13.36 15.56 -15.61
C ARG A 312 -11.99 15.12 -15.09
N VAL A 313 -11.94 14.40 -13.97
CA VAL A 313 -10.68 13.87 -13.41
C VAL A 313 -9.99 12.95 -14.41
N LEU A 314 -10.75 12.06 -15.07
CA LEU A 314 -10.19 11.16 -16.08
C LEU A 314 -9.65 11.93 -17.31
N ARG A 315 -10.33 12.99 -17.76
CA ARG A 315 -9.83 13.88 -18.82
C ARG A 315 -8.57 14.64 -18.40
N TYR A 316 -8.47 15.02 -17.13
CA TYR A 316 -7.24 15.61 -16.58
C TYR A 316 -6.08 14.60 -16.60
N LEU A 317 -6.33 13.37 -16.15
CA LEU A 317 -5.34 12.30 -16.16
C LEU A 317 -4.87 11.97 -17.58
N ARG A 318 -5.76 12.01 -18.58
CA ARG A 318 -5.40 11.84 -19.99
C ARG A 318 -4.37 12.86 -20.46
N GLY A 319 -4.54 14.13 -20.10
CA GLY A 319 -3.57 15.19 -20.44
C GLY A 319 -2.29 15.17 -19.60
N THR A 320 -2.24 14.37 -18.53
CA THR A 320 -1.16 14.38 -17.53
C THR A 320 -0.64 12.98 -17.20
N ALA A 321 -0.81 12.01 -18.11
CA ALA A 321 -0.51 10.60 -17.85
C ALA A 321 0.98 10.33 -17.60
N SER A 322 1.87 11.15 -18.16
CA SER A 322 3.33 11.07 -18.01
C SER A 322 3.88 11.80 -16.78
N ARG A 323 3.02 12.40 -15.94
CA ARG A 323 3.49 13.05 -14.71
C ARG A 323 4.06 12.02 -13.75
N ARG A 324 5.20 12.38 -13.17
CA ARG A 324 6.01 11.54 -12.29
C ARG A 324 6.53 12.37 -11.13
N LEU A 325 6.71 11.73 -9.98
CA LEU A 325 7.46 12.29 -8.86
C LEU A 325 8.94 12.07 -9.12
N PHE A 326 9.78 13.02 -8.71
CA PHE A 326 11.22 12.93 -8.87
C PHE A 326 11.91 13.12 -7.53
N TYR A 327 12.72 12.13 -7.14
CA TYR A 327 13.53 12.13 -5.92
C TYR A 327 14.99 12.25 -6.31
N ALA A 328 15.51 13.47 -6.21
CA ALA A 328 16.86 13.82 -6.64
C ALA A 328 17.92 13.29 -5.67
N HIS A 329 19.09 12.86 -6.17
CA HIS A 329 20.24 12.54 -5.33
C HIS A 329 20.76 13.77 -4.56
N SER A 330 20.61 14.96 -5.13
CA SER A 330 21.07 16.22 -4.54
C SER A 330 20.11 16.78 -3.50
N SER A 331 18.93 16.16 -3.33
CA SER A 331 17.93 16.60 -2.36
C SER A 331 18.46 16.47 -0.95
N GLN A 332 18.36 17.53 -0.14
CA GLN A 332 18.72 17.47 1.27
C GLN A 332 17.81 16.49 2.04
N LEU A 333 18.34 15.87 3.09
CA LEU A 333 17.56 15.02 3.99
C LEU A 333 16.97 15.82 5.16
N GLN A 334 16.24 16.88 4.85
CA GLN A 334 15.59 17.74 5.84
C GLN A 334 14.07 17.71 5.66
N LEU A 335 13.35 17.32 6.72
CA LEU A 335 11.89 17.36 6.72
C LEU A 335 11.36 18.79 6.78
N HIS A 336 10.32 19.05 5.98
CA HIS A 336 9.44 20.20 6.13
C HIS A 336 8.04 19.86 5.60
N ALA A 337 7.04 20.61 6.03
CA ALA A 337 5.65 20.31 5.70
C ALA A 337 4.83 21.57 5.48
N TYR A 338 3.75 21.40 4.71
CA TYR A 338 2.67 22.36 4.53
C TYR A 338 1.39 21.73 5.04
N SER A 339 0.62 22.49 5.82
CA SER A 339 -0.72 22.10 6.26
C SER A 339 -1.70 23.22 6.00
N ASP A 340 -2.89 22.83 5.59
CA ASP A 340 -4.00 23.73 5.27
C ASP A 340 -5.33 23.04 5.62
N SER A 341 -6.37 23.84 5.84
CA SER A 341 -7.70 23.34 6.09
C SER A 341 -8.77 24.20 5.41
N THR A 342 -9.83 23.55 4.97
CA THR A 342 -11.06 24.29 4.68
C THR A 342 -11.80 24.60 5.97
N TRP A 343 -12.67 25.62 5.97
CA TRP A 343 -13.60 25.86 7.08
C TRP A 343 -15.05 25.59 6.66
N ALA A 344 -15.69 24.63 7.34
CA ALA A 344 -17.09 24.26 7.14
C ALA A 344 -17.49 24.05 5.67
N SER A 345 -16.59 23.45 4.89
CA SER A 345 -16.74 23.33 3.44
C SER A 345 -17.70 22.23 3.00
N ASP A 346 -17.94 21.23 3.85
CA ASP A 346 -18.94 20.21 3.52
C ASP A 346 -20.36 20.80 3.67
N PRO A 347 -21.17 20.80 2.60
CA PRO A 347 -22.48 21.43 2.62
C PRO A 347 -23.50 20.67 3.49
N VAL A 348 -23.23 19.42 3.85
CA VAL A 348 -24.18 18.58 4.60
C VAL A 348 -23.93 18.66 6.10
N ASP A 349 -22.71 18.33 6.54
CA ASP A 349 -22.39 18.24 7.97
C ASP A 349 -21.46 19.36 8.47
N ARG A 350 -21.13 20.32 7.60
CA ARG A 350 -20.28 21.48 7.93
C ARG A 350 -18.91 21.11 8.48
N ARG A 351 -18.42 19.89 8.22
CA ARG A 351 -17.06 19.49 8.59
C ARG A 351 -16.04 20.02 7.59
N SER A 352 -14.89 20.38 8.12
CA SER A 352 -13.72 20.83 7.38
C SER A 352 -12.96 19.68 6.72
N VAL A 353 -12.08 20.00 5.79
CA VAL A 353 -11.14 19.07 5.15
C VAL A 353 -9.73 19.53 5.47
N THR A 354 -8.93 18.64 6.06
CA THR A 354 -7.50 18.83 6.29
C THR A 354 -6.72 18.38 5.06
N GLY A 355 -5.80 19.23 4.61
CA GLY A 355 -4.78 18.94 3.61
C GLY A 355 -3.38 19.03 4.21
N TYR A 356 -2.48 18.17 3.77
CA TYR A 356 -1.05 18.35 4.03
C TYR A 356 -0.17 17.75 2.94
N CYS A 357 1.05 18.27 2.83
CA CYS A 357 2.15 17.76 2.03
C CYS A 357 3.43 17.80 2.88
N ILE A 358 4.14 16.68 2.99
CA ILE A 358 5.40 16.55 3.74
C ILE A 358 6.51 16.15 2.78
N PHE A 359 7.59 16.91 2.83
CA PHE A 359 8.75 16.79 1.97
C PHE A 359 9.98 16.40 2.77
N LEU A 360 10.87 15.63 2.14
CA LEU A 360 12.24 15.37 2.58
C LEU A 360 13.17 16.04 1.57
N GLY A 361 13.65 17.24 1.90
CA GLY A 361 14.25 18.14 0.92
C GLY A 361 13.26 18.46 -0.19
N THR A 362 13.62 18.23 -1.45
CA THR A 362 12.71 18.46 -2.59
C THR A 362 11.75 17.30 -2.86
N SER A 363 11.92 16.17 -2.16
CA SER A 363 11.15 14.95 -2.41
C SER A 363 9.84 14.93 -1.62
N LEU A 364 8.69 14.98 -2.31
CA LEU A 364 7.37 14.81 -1.68
C LEU A 364 7.15 13.34 -1.27
N ILE A 365 7.11 13.05 0.03
CA ILE A 365 7.06 11.68 0.56
C ILE A 365 5.71 11.31 1.19
N ALA A 366 4.95 12.29 1.69
CA ALA A 366 3.62 12.07 2.27
C ALA A 366 2.65 13.21 1.90
N TRP A 367 1.39 12.86 1.68
CA TRP A 367 0.33 13.83 1.42
C TRP A 367 -1.03 13.26 1.79
N LYS A 368 -1.99 14.13 2.07
CA LYS A 368 -3.36 13.71 2.40
C LYS A 368 -4.37 14.82 2.14
N SER A 369 -5.57 14.41 1.78
CA SER A 369 -6.79 15.23 1.85
C SER A 369 -7.84 14.43 2.59
N LYS A 370 -8.28 14.89 3.77
CA LYS A 370 -9.16 14.12 4.65
C LYS A 370 -10.15 15.02 5.37
N LYS A 371 -11.42 14.64 5.33
CA LYS A 371 -12.50 15.23 6.13
C LYS A 371 -12.21 15.08 7.62
N GLN A 372 -12.31 16.18 8.36
CA GLN A 372 -12.15 16.20 9.81
C GLN A 372 -13.28 15.42 10.50
N THR A 373 -12.99 14.89 11.67
CA THR A 373 -13.92 14.03 12.43
C THR A 373 -15.04 14.83 13.10
N ALA A 374 -14.78 16.09 13.45
CA ALA A 374 -15.75 16.99 14.07
C ALA A 374 -15.88 18.31 13.30
N VAL A 375 -16.93 19.05 13.61
CA VAL A 375 -17.18 20.39 13.08
C VAL A 375 -16.34 21.39 13.85
N SER A 376 -15.59 22.23 13.14
CA SER A 376 -14.77 23.30 13.72
C SER A 376 -15.60 24.58 13.84
N ARG A 377 -15.50 25.26 14.98
CA ARG A 377 -16.27 26.47 15.31
C ARG A 377 -15.71 27.73 14.66
N SER A 378 -14.45 27.69 14.25
CA SER A 378 -13.76 28.77 13.53
C SER A 378 -12.79 28.20 12.50
N SER A 379 -12.32 29.05 11.57
CA SER A 379 -11.22 28.70 10.67
C SER A 379 -9.94 28.38 11.45
N ALA A 380 -9.63 29.15 12.50
CA ALA A 380 -8.47 28.90 13.35
C ALA A 380 -8.50 27.50 14.00
N GLU A 381 -9.67 27.04 14.47
CA GLU A 381 -9.82 25.69 15.03
C GLU A 381 -9.64 24.60 13.95
N ALA A 382 -10.18 24.82 12.75
CA ALA A 382 -10.01 23.89 11.63
C ALA A 382 -8.53 23.73 11.25
N GLU A 383 -7.80 24.85 11.22
CA GLU A 383 -6.37 24.89 10.95
C GLU A 383 -5.58 24.22 12.06
N LEU A 384 -5.89 24.49 13.33
CA LEU A 384 -5.21 23.86 14.45
C LEU A 384 -5.37 22.33 14.43
N ARG A 385 -6.54 21.82 14.04
CA ARG A 385 -6.76 20.38 13.81
C ARG A 385 -5.94 19.83 12.65
N ALA A 386 -5.79 20.60 11.57
CA ALA A 386 -4.94 20.24 10.44
C ALA A 386 -3.45 20.20 10.84
N LEU A 387 -2.98 21.20 11.58
CA LEU A 387 -1.63 21.24 12.15
C LEU A 387 -1.39 20.04 13.06
N SER A 388 -2.29 19.77 14.01
CA SER A 388 -2.18 18.61 14.90
C SER A 388 -2.08 17.28 14.13
N THR A 389 -2.91 17.10 13.09
CA THR A 389 -2.86 15.89 12.24
C THR A 389 -1.53 15.78 11.51
N THR A 390 -1.04 16.89 10.96
CA THR A 390 0.22 16.94 10.21
C THR A 390 1.43 16.73 11.12
N THR A 391 1.41 17.30 12.34
CA THR A 391 2.45 17.10 13.35
C THR A 391 2.58 15.64 13.74
N SER A 392 1.46 14.91 13.94
CA SER A 392 1.51 13.46 14.22
C SER A 392 2.21 12.67 13.11
N GLU A 393 1.93 12.99 11.85
CA GLU A 393 2.60 12.37 10.69
C GLU A 393 4.10 12.74 10.64
N ILE A 394 4.46 14.00 10.91
CA ILE A 394 5.85 14.46 11.00
C ILE A 394 6.61 13.70 12.10
N VAL A 395 6.02 13.55 13.27
CA VAL A 395 6.65 12.85 14.41
C VAL A 395 6.94 11.39 14.02
N TRP A 396 5.96 10.69 13.43
CA TRP A 396 6.17 9.34 12.92
C TRP A 396 7.26 9.28 11.84
N LEU A 397 7.27 10.22 10.89
CA LEU A 397 8.31 10.29 9.86
C LEU A 397 9.72 10.54 10.43
N ARG A 398 9.85 11.34 11.50
CA ARG A 398 11.14 11.57 12.16
C ARG A 398 11.68 10.29 12.79
N TRP A 399 10.80 9.49 13.38
CA TRP A 399 11.14 8.17 13.91
C TRP A 399 11.53 7.20 12.80
N LEU A 400 10.74 7.12 11.72
CA LEU A 400 11.07 6.31 10.55
C LEU A 400 12.41 6.73 9.91
N LEU A 401 12.71 8.02 9.82
CA LEU A 401 13.98 8.49 9.28
C LEU A 401 15.16 8.08 10.17
N ALA A 402 15.02 8.09 11.50
CA ALA A 402 16.05 7.59 12.40
C ALA A 402 16.34 6.09 12.14
N ASP A 403 15.30 5.29 11.90
CA ASP A 403 15.38 3.89 11.50
C ASP A 403 16.07 3.68 10.13
N LEU A 404 15.93 4.64 9.21
CA LEU A 404 16.66 4.66 7.93
C LEU A 404 18.09 5.23 8.07
N GLY A 405 18.48 5.65 9.27
CA GLY A 405 19.81 6.18 9.60
C GLY A 405 19.96 7.68 9.33
N VAL A 406 18.85 8.40 9.24
CA VAL A 406 18.75 9.84 8.95
C VAL A 406 18.19 10.55 10.19
N PRO A 407 19.01 10.82 11.21
CA PRO A 407 18.54 11.53 12.39
C PRO A 407 18.12 12.96 12.01
N CYS A 408 17.03 13.44 12.62
CA CYS A 408 16.52 14.80 12.42
C CYS A 408 16.80 15.64 13.69
N PRO A 409 18.01 16.16 13.91
CA PRO A 409 18.36 16.83 15.18
C PRO A 409 17.65 18.17 15.35
N THR A 410 17.25 18.83 14.27
CA THR A 410 16.58 20.13 14.29
C THR A 410 15.05 19.97 14.28
N PRO A 411 14.31 20.98 14.81
CA PRO A 411 12.86 21.04 14.65
C PRO A 411 12.45 21.01 13.17
N THR A 412 11.36 20.32 12.87
CA THR A 412 10.78 20.26 11.52
C THR A 412 9.89 21.48 11.30
N THR A 413 10.15 22.22 10.22
CA THR A 413 9.32 23.38 9.84
C THR A 413 7.95 22.92 9.33
N LEU A 414 6.89 23.40 9.96
CA LEU A 414 5.50 23.20 9.53
C LEU A 414 4.89 24.55 9.14
N LEU A 415 4.56 24.69 7.86
CA LEU A 415 4.03 25.92 7.27
C LEU A 415 2.50 25.88 7.25
N CYS A 416 1.91 27.00 7.65
CA CYS A 416 0.48 27.30 7.69
C CYS A 416 0.31 28.76 7.30
N ASP A 417 -0.82 29.14 6.69
CA ASP A 417 -1.13 30.52 6.33
C ASP A 417 -2.07 31.23 7.32
N ASN A 418 -2.62 30.50 8.30
CA ASN A 418 -3.53 31.04 9.30
C ASN A 418 -2.80 31.61 10.52
N THR A 419 -2.71 32.94 10.59
CA THR A 419 -2.03 33.66 11.67
C THR A 419 -2.57 33.32 13.07
N ALA A 420 -3.88 33.14 13.23
CA ALA A 420 -4.46 32.83 14.53
C ALA A 420 -4.06 31.44 15.01
N ALA A 421 -4.10 30.43 14.13
CA ALA A 421 -3.64 29.08 14.45
C ALA A 421 -2.14 29.04 14.77
N ILE A 422 -1.31 29.78 14.01
CA ILE A 422 0.13 29.90 14.28
C ILE A 422 0.40 30.52 15.65
N GLN A 423 -0.33 31.56 16.02
CA GLN A 423 -0.18 32.20 17.32
C GLN A 423 -0.57 31.28 18.46
N ILE A 424 -1.67 30.53 18.33
CA ILE A 424 -2.10 29.54 19.33
C ILE A 424 -1.05 28.43 19.46
N ALA A 425 -0.51 27.94 18.34
CA ALA A 425 0.50 26.88 18.35
C ALA A 425 1.83 27.31 18.99
N ASN A 426 2.19 28.60 18.89
CA ASN A 426 3.43 29.14 19.45
C ASN A 426 3.31 29.58 20.93
N ASP A 427 2.10 29.84 21.41
CA ASP A 427 1.86 30.39 22.75
C ASP A 427 0.82 29.56 23.51
N PRO A 428 1.24 28.72 24.47
CA PRO A 428 0.34 27.88 25.27
C PRO A 428 -0.73 28.66 26.04
N VAL A 429 -0.53 29.95 26.28
CA VAL A 429 -1.48 30.81 27.03
C VAL A 429 -2.66 31.24 26.17
N ARG A 430 -2.55 31.17 24.83
CA ARG A 430 -3.60 31.57 23.88
C ARG A 430 -4.59 30.46 23.54
N HIS A 431 -4.48 29.31 24.22
CA HIS A 431 -5.22 28.09 23.91
C HIS A 431 -6.61 28.03 24.55
#